data_AF-A0A2D2DTG1-F1
#
_entry.id   AF-A0A2D2DTG1-F1
#
_cell.length_a   1.000
_cell.length_b   1.000
_cell.length_c   1.000
_cell.angle_alpha   90.00
_cell.angle_beta   90.00
_cell.angle_gamma   90.00
#
_symmetry.space_group_name_H-M   'P 1'
#
loop_
_entity.id
_entity.type
_entity.pdbx_description
1 polymer ?
#
loop_
_entity_poly.entity_id
_entity_poly.type
_entity_poly.pdbx_seq_one_letter_code
_entity_poly.pdbx_strand_id
1 'polypeptide(L)'
;MRPVLLILVLLTACAAPPGVQEVKVPVYRACVTAVPDRPTFATRTLAPDASDGEKVLALARDLPLHLKYEETLEAVIAGCL
;
A
#
# COMPACT_ATOMS: atom_id res chain seq x y z
N MET A 1 49.29 -33.84 -24.80
CA MET A 1 48.23 -32.93 -25.32
C MET A 1 47.04 -32.77 -24.38
N ARG A 2 46.49 -33.85 -23.80
CA ARG A 2 45.40 -33.77 -22.79
C ARG A 2 45.65 -32.91 -21.54
N PRO A 3 46.83 -32.94 -20.87
CA PRO A 3 47.01 -32.21 -19.61
C PRO A 3 47.18 -30.70 -19.81
N VAL A 4 47.80 -30.29 -20.92
CA VAL A 4 48.02 -28.88 -21.26
C VAL A 4 46.70 -28.15 -21.54
N LEU A 5 45.77 -28.82 -22.23
CA LEU A 5 44.45 -28.28 -22.49
C LEU A 5 43.65 -28.07 -21.19
N LEU A 6 43.78 -29.00 -20.25
CA LEU A 6 43.11 -28.95 -18.95
C LEU A 6 43.63 -27.77 -18.10
N ILE A 7 44.96 -27.57 -18.09
CA ILE A 7 45.61 -26.46 -17.41
C ILE A 7 45.17 -25.10 -18.01
N LEU A 8 45.09 -25.00 -19.34
CA LEU A 8 44.62 -23.80 -20.03
C LEU A 8 43.16 -23.46 -19.68
N VAL A 9 42.27 -24.45 -19.58
CA VAL A 9 40.85 -24.24 -19.20
C VAL A 9 40.69 -23.78 -17.75
N LEU A 10 41.55 -24.26 -16.84
CA LEU A 10 41.55 -23.82 -15.44
C LEU A 10 42.04 -22.37 -15.29
N LEU A 11 43.00 -21.95 -16.11
CA LEU A 11 43.57 -20.60 -16.08
C LEU A 11 42.60 -19.54 -16.62
N THR A 12 41.77 -19.86 -17.61
CA THR A 12 40.80 -18.91 -18.17
C THR A 12 39.64 -18.62 -17.22
N ALA A 13 39.27 -19.57 -16.36
CA ALA A 13 38.26 -19.36 -15.33
C ALA A 13 38.73 -18.38 -14.22
N CYS A 14 40.04 -18.32 -13.96
CA CYS A 14 40.62 -17.43 -12.94
C CYS A 14 40.73 -15.96 -13.42
N ALA A 15 40.81 -15.73 -14.73
CA ALA A 15 40.91 -14.40 -15.33
C ALA A 15 39.54 -13.77 -15.64
N ALA A 16 38.43 -14.44 -15.33
CA ALA A 16 37.10 -13.95 -15.61
C ALA A 16 36.72 -12.80 -14.64
N PRO A 17 36.23 -11.65 -15.14
CA PRO A 17 35.74 -10.59 -14.27
C PRO A 17 34.51 -11.07 -13.48
N PRO A 18 34.36 -10.66 -12.21
CA PRO A 18 33.18 -11.03 -11.43
C PRO A 18 31.91 -10.54 -12.13
N GLY A 19 30.94 -11.42 -12.31
CA GLY A 19 29.66 -11.07 -12.89
C GLY A 19 28.89 -10.12 -11.98
N VAL A 20 28.25 -9.10 -12.55
CA VAL A 20 27.27 -8.29 -11.81
C VAL A 20 26.04 -9.16 -11.58
N GLN A 21 25.66 -9.36 -10.33
CA GLN A 21 24.49 -10.16 -9.96
C GLN A 21 23.40 -9.23 -9.44
N GLU A 22 22.26 -9.20 -10.13
CA GLU A 22 21.07 -8.51 -9.63
C GLU A 22 20.42 -9.34 -8.51
N VAL A 23 20.29 -8.74 -7.33
CA VAL A 23 19.64 -9.35 -6.17
C VAL A 23 18.33 -8.62 -5.90
N LYS A 24 17.20 -9.34 -6.00
CA LYS A 24 15.89 -8.81 -5.61
C LYS A 24 15.71 -8.97 -4.10
N VAL A 25 15.86 -7.88 -3.37
CA VAL A 25 15.60 -7.84 -1.92
C VAL A 25 14.13 -7.49 -1.70
N PRO A 26 13.33 -8.34 -1.03
CA PRO A 26 11.97 -7.99 -0.66
C PRO A 26 12.02 -6.85 0.38
N VAL A 27 11.46 -5.70 0.01
CA VAL A 27 11.30 -4.56 0.90
C VAL A 27 9.82 -4.45 1.24
N TYR A 28 9.51 -4.28 2.53
CA TYR A 28 8.15 -4.00 2.95
C TYR A 28 7.60 -2.77 2.21
N ARG A 29 6.41 -2.92 1.65
CA ARG A 29 5.62 -1.83 1.09
C ARG A 29 4.26 -1.86 1.76
N ALA A 30 3.81 -0.71 2.26
CA ALA A 30 2.43 -0.58 2.69
C ALA A 30 1.54 -0.83 1.48
N CYS A 31 0.59 -1.74 1.61
CA CYS A 31 -0.34 -2.01 0.52
C CYS A 31 -1.30 -0.84 0.29
N VAL A 32 -1.81 -0.25 1.38
CA VAL A 32 -2.64 0.95 1.32
C VAL A 32 -1.73 2.13 0.96
N THR A 33 -1.88 2.64 -0.26
CA THR A 33 -1.07 3.74 -0.80
C THR A 33 -1.74 5.11 -0.64
N ALA A 34 -3.06 5.14 -0.48
CA ALA A 34 -3.83 6.36 -0.27
C ALA A 34 -4.98 6.10 0.71
N VAL A 35 -5.22 7.08 1.58
CA VAL A 35 -6.39 7.10 2.46
C VAL A 35 -7.38 8.09 1.85
N PRO A 36 -8.63 7.69 1.57
CA PRO A 36 -9.66 8.60 1.06
C PRO A 36 -9.91 9.77 2.02
N ASP A 37 -10.23 10.94 1.48
CA ASP A 37 -10.56 12.10 2.29
C ASP A 37 -11.83 11.86 3.10
N ARG A 38 -11.73 12.06 4.41
CA ARG A 38 -12.88 11.92 5.31
C ARG A 38 -13.85 13.09 5.07
N PRO A 39 -15.14 12.82 4.80
CA PRO A 39 -16.13 13.88 4.66
C PRO A 39 -16.31 14.65 5.97
N THR A 40 -16.63 15.93 5.84
CA THR A 40 -16.98 16.77 7.00
C THR A 40 -18.42 16.47 7.40
N PHE A 41 -18.58 15.68 8.46
CA PHE A 41 -19.88 15.29 9.00
C PHE A 41 -20.55 16.46 9.74
N ALA A 42 -21.83 16.69 9.46
CA ALA A 42 -22.65 17.72 10.09
C ALA A 42 -22.70 17.55 11.62
N THR A 43 -22.71 16.30 12.10
CA THR A 43 -22.62 15.95 13.52
C THR A 43 -21.40 16.53 14.23
N ARG A 44 -20.28 16.77 13.53
CA ARG A 44 -19.07 17.36 14.11
C ARG A 44 -19.15 18.86 14.32
N THR A 45 -20.15 19.51 13.74
CA THR A 45 -20.35 20.96 13.80
C THR A 45 -21.50 21.37 14.72
N LEU A 46 -22.16 20.40 15.36
CA LEU A 46 -23.25 20.68 16.29
C LEU A 46 -22.75 21.37 17.55
N ALA A 47 -23.54 22.32 18.04
CA ALA A 47 -23.33 22.89 19.36
C ALA A 47 -23.50 21.80 20.44
N PRO A 48 -22.76 21.88 21.57
CA PRO A 48 -22.88 20.88 22.65
C PRO A 48 -24.30 20.74 23.23
N ASP A 49 -25.08 21.82 23.18
CA ASP A 49 -26.45 21.93 23.66
C ASP A 49 -27.50 21.86 22.55
N ALA A 50 -27.11 21.47 21.33
CA ALA A 50 -28.04 21.27 20.22
C ALA A 50 -29.21 20.35 20.63
N SER A 51 -30.40 20.68 20.15
CA SER A 51 -31.60 19.89 20.41
C SER A 51 -31.50 18.49 19.81
N ASP A 52 -32.27 17.55 20.34
CA ASP A 52 -32.27 16.19 19.82
C ASP A 52 -32.78 16.13 18.37
N GLY A 53 -33.69 17.03 17.98
CA GLY A 53 -34.13 17.17 16.59
C GLY A 53 -33.00 17.56 15.64
N GLU A 54 -32.14 18.50 16.04
CA GLU A 54 -30.97 18.91 15.24
C GLU A 54 -29.94 17.78 15.13
N LYS A 55 -29.72 17.01 16.21
CA LYS A 55 -28.85 15.83 16.20
C LYS A 55 -29.37 14.78 15.22
N VAL A 56 -30.66 14.45 15.27
CA VAL A 56 -31.29 13.46 14.38
C VAL A 56 -31.18 13.91 12.92
N LEU A 57 -31.41 15.19 12.64
CA LEU A 57 -31.28 15.72 11.29
C LEU A 57 -29.83 15.69 10.78
N ALA A 58 -28.85 16.01 11.62
CA ALA A 58 -27.44 15.93 11.26
C ALA A 58 -27.03 14.48 10.95
N LEU A 59 -27.46 13.51 11.76
CA LEU A 59 -27.25 12.09 11.53
C LEU A 59 -27.87 11.62 10.20
N ALA A 60 -29.10 12.03 9.91
CA ALA A 60 -29.78 11.67 8.68
C ALA A 60 -29.04 12.20 7.42
N ARG A 61 -28.43 13.39 7.53
CA ARG A 61 -27.60 13.98 6.46
C ARG A 61 -26.24 13.27 6.32
N ASP A 62 -25.66 12.87 7.44
CA ASP A 62 -24.35 12.21 7.47
C ASP A 62 -24.40 10.76 6.97
N LEU A 63 -25.53 10.06 7.15
CA LEU A 63 -25.68 8.65 6.80
C LEU A 63 -25.29 8.31 5.34
N PRO A 64 -25.82 8.98 4.30
CA PRO A 64 -25.41 8.67 2.92
C PRO A 64 -23.92 8.96 2.64
N LEU A 65 -23.36 10.00 3.26
CA LEU A 65 -21.93 10.32 3.12
C LEU A 65 -21.05 9.26 3.78
N HIS A 66 -21.48 8.80 4.96
CA HIS A 66 -20.79 7.77 5.72
C HIS A 66 -20.74 6.46 4.94
N LEU A 67 -21.89 5.98 4.44
CA LEU A 67 -21.96 4.73 3.67
C LEU A 67 -21.07 4.76 2.42
N LYS A 68 -21.07 5.87 1.67
CA LYS A 68 -20.20 6.03 0.50
C LYS A 68 -18.72 6.05 0.86
N TYR A 69 -18.37 6.68 1.98
CA TYR A 69 -17.01 6.71 2.47
C TYR A 69 -16.55 5.32 2.93
N GLU A 70 -17.41 4.55 3.60
CA GLU A 70 -17.12 3.17 3.99
C GLU A 70 -16.92 2.25 2.78
N GLU A 71 -17.80 2.32 1.77
CA GLU A 71 -17.63 1.59 0.51
C GLU A 71 -16.26 1.88 -0.14
N THR A 72 -15.84 3.15 -0.11
CA THR A 72 -14.53 3.55 -0.65
C THR A 72 -13.38 2.97 0.17
N LEU A 73 -13.50 2.96 1.50
CA LEU A 73 -12.49 2.35 2.38
C LEU A 73 -12.40 0.84 2.18
N GLU A 74 -13.53 0.15 2.07
CA GLU A 74 -13.59 -1.29 1.81
C GLU A 74 -12.95 -1.63 0.47
N ALA A 75 -13.18 -0.83 -0.58
CA ALA A 75 -12.53 -1.00 -1.88
C ALA A 75 -11.00 -0.85 -1.80
N VAL A 76 -10.49 0.10 -1.02
CA VAL A 76 -9.04 0.30 -0.80
C VAL A 76 -8.44 -0.92 -0.09
N ILE A 77 -9.12 -1.46 0.91
CA ILE A 77 -8.64 -2.65 1.66
C ILE A 77 -8.74 -3.92 0.81
N ALA A 78 -9.80 -4.08 0.03
CA ALA A 78 -9.98 -5.22 -0.86
C ALA A 78 -8.89 -5.30 -1.94
N GLY A 79 -8.37 -4.15 -2.39
CA GLY A 79 -7.21 -4.09 -3.29
C GLY A 79 -5.89 -4.57 -2.65
N CYS A 80 -5.90 -4.91 -1.37
CA CYS A 80 -4.74 -5.35 -0.60
C CYS A 80 -4.71 -6.82 -0.19
N LEU A 81 -5.75 -7.57 -0.51
CA LEU A 81 -5.82 -9.02 -0.35
C LEU A 81 -5.34 -9.73 -1.62
#